data_AF-A0A2Z6NBH3-F1
#
_entry.id   AF-A0A2Z6NBH3-F1
#
_cell.length_a   1.000
_cell.length_b   1.000
_cell.length_c   1.000
_cell.angle_alpha   90.00
_cell.angle_beta   90.00
_cell.angle_gamma   90.00
#
_symmetry.space_group_name_H-M   'P 1'
#
loop_
_entity.id
_entity.type
_entity.pdbx_description
1 polymer ?
#
loop_
_entity_poly.entity_id
_entity_poly.type
_entity_poly.pdbx_seq_one_letter_code
_entity_poly.pdbx_strand_id
1 'polypeptide(L)'
;MSRGGQAVAATTDLIWHKQVPLKVSVAACRLLRNRLPSKDNLVRRHIISQGAHLCMAGYGAPETAQHLFLLCPVFAPLWGLVRN
;
A
#
# COMPACT_ATOMS: atom_id res chain seq x y z
N MET A 1 19.31 -13.78 -12.59
CA MET A 1 19.26 -12.47 -11.91
C MET A 1 19.39 -11.41 -13.00
N SER A 2 18.42 -10.55 -13.32
CA SER A 2 18.30 -9.22 -12.70
C SER A 2 17.12 -8.38 -13.26
N ARG A 3 16.05 -9.02 -13.75
CA ARG A 3 14.89 -8.27 -14.27
C ARG A 3 14.09 -7.54 -13.17
N GLY A 4 14.14 -8.04 -11.93
CA GLY A 4 13.50 -7.42 -10.77
C GLY A 4 14.19 -6.16 -10.24
N GLY A 5 15.51 -6.03 -10.42
CA GLY A 5 16.26 -4.85 -9.94
C GLY A 5 15.99 -3.58 -10.75
N GLN A 6 15.82 -3.71 -12.07
CA GLN A 6 15.55 -2.57 -12.96
C GLN A 6 14.14 -2.01 -12.78
N ALA A 7 13.15 -2.86 -12.51
CA ALA A 7 11.77 -2.43 -12.28
C ALA A 7 11.63 -1.60 -10.99
N VAL A 8 12.30 -2.03 -9.92
CA VAL A 8 12.29 -1.29 -8.64
C VAL A 8 12.99 0.06 -8.78
N ALA A 9 14.13 0.11 -9.48
CA ALA A 9 14.84 1.37 -9.76
C ALA A 9 13.96 2.35 -10.55
N ALA A 10 13.36 1.90 -11.67
CA ALA A 10 12.48 2.73 -12.49
C ALA A 10 11.25 3.26 -11.73
N THR A 11 10.63 2.43 -10.87
CA THR A 11 9.53 2.91 -10.00
C THR A 11 9.97 3.93 -8.97
N THR A 12 11.23 3.85 -8.51
CA THR A 12 11.78 4.80 -7.54
C THR A 12 11.99 6.16 -8.19
N ASP A 13 12.50 6.20 -9.43
CA ASP A 13 12.67 7.44 -10.19
C ASP A 13 11.34 8.16 -10.46
N LEU A 14 10.28 7.40 -10.73
CA LEU A 14 8.93 7.95 -10.91
C LEU A 14 8.37 8.56 -9.61
N ILE A 15 8.65 7.95 -8.45
CA ILE A 15 8.17 8.43 -7.15
C ILE A 15 8.81 9.76 -6.76
N TRP A 16 10.09 9.95 -7.08
CA TRP A 16 10.86 11.15 -6.72
C TRP A 16 10.90 12.21 -7.82
N HIS A 17 10.07 12.06 -8.86
CA HIS A 17 9.99 13.02 -9.94
C HIS A 17 9.59 14.41 -9.43
N LYS A 18 10.26 15.48 -9.90
CA LYS A 18 10.07 16.86 -9.39
C LYS A 18 8.63 17.38 -9.49
N GLN A 19 7.83 16.82 -10.40
CA GLN A 19 6.42 17.19 -10.59
C GLN A 19 5.48 16.49 -9.60
N VAL A 20 5.96 15.47 -8.89
CA VAL A 20 5.17 14.75 -7.88
C VAL A 20 5.30 15.50 -6.56
N PRO A 21 4.18 15.96 -5.95
CA PRO A 21 4.24 16.61 -4.64
C PRO A 21 4.88 15.69 -3.59
N LEU A 22 5.74 16.24 -2.74
CA LEU A 22 6.50 15.47 -1.74
C LEU A 22 5.63 14.54 -0.88
N LYS A 23 4.41 14.97 -0.55
CA LYS A 23 3.45 14.17 0.22
C LYS A 23 3.09 12.86 -0.49
N VAL A 24 2.93 12.90 -1.82
CA VAL A 24 2.64 11.73 -2.66
C VAL A 24 3.86 10.81 -2.72
N SER A 25 5.06 11.36 -2.88
CA SER A 25 6.30 10.57 -2.87
C SER A 25 6.52 9.86 -1.54
N VAL A 26 6.31 10.55 -0.41
CA VAL A 26 6.39 9.95 0.93
C VAL A 26 5.33 8.88 1.13
N ALA A 27 4.09 9.09 0.65
CA ALA A 27 3.04 8.08 0.70
C ALA A 27 3.40 6.83 -0.10
N ALA A 28 3.87 6.97 -1.34
CA ALA A 28 4.31 5.86 -2.18
C ALA A 28 5.51 5.12 -1.56
N CYS A 29 6.49 5.85 -1.02
CA CYS A 29 7.63 5.25 -0.30
C CYS A 29 7.17 4.46 0.93
N ARG A 30 6.21 4.96 1.70
CA ARG A 30 5.61 4.24 2.83
C ARG A 30 4.85 3.00 2.36
N LEU A 31 4.12 3.10 1.25
CA LEU A 31 3.40 1.97 0.65
C LEU A 31 4.36 0.86 0.22
N LEU A 32 5.37 1.18 -0.59
CA LEU A 32 6.37 0.23 -1.07
C LEU A 32 7.16 -0.45 0.05
N ARG A 33 7.46 0.29 1.12
CA ARG A 33 8.17 -0.25 2.28
C ARG A 33 7.25 -0.93 3.29
N ASN A 34 5.96 -1.06 2.99
CA ASN A 34 4.96 -1.64 3.89
C ASN A 34 4.95 -0.96 5.28
N ARG A 35 5.10 0.37 5.30
CA ARG A 35 5.14 1.21 6.51
C ARG A 35 3.85 2.00 6.73
N LEU A 36 2.81 1.73 5.94
CA LEU A 36 1.49 2.32 6.16
C LEU A 36 0.83 1.70 7.40
N PRO A 37 0.00 2.46 8.13
CA PRO A 37 -0.74 1.97 9.29
C PRO A 37 -1.91 1.07 8.85
N SER A 38 -1.62 -0.08 8.26
CA SER A 38 -2.61 -1.13 7.99
C SER A 38 -2.74 -2.03 9.21
N LYS A 39 -3.92 -2.65 9.45
CA LYS A 39 -4.08 -3.53 10.62
C LYS A 39 -3.06 -4.67 10.67
N ASP A 40 -2.71 -5.24 9.52
CA ASP A 40 -1.67 -6.26 9.43
C ASP A 40 -0.30 -5.75 9.95
N ASN A 41 0.09 -4.52 9.59
CA ASN A 41 1.32 -3.91 10.11
C ASN A 41 1.24 -3.60 11.61
N LEU A 42 0.07 -3.20 12.11
CA LEU A 42 -0.13 -2.93 13.54
C LEU A 42 -0.07 -4.22 14.36
N VAL A 43 -0.64 -5.32 13.85
CA VAL A 43 -0.55 -6.65 14.47
C VAL A 43 0.89 -7.16 14.50
N ARG A 44 1.64 -7.02 13.39
CA ARG A 44 3.06 -7.37 13.34
C ARG A 44 3.95 -6.56 14.30
N ARG A 45 3.49 -5.37 14.70
CA ARG A 45 4.16 -4.53 15.71
C ARG A 45 3.60 -4.74 17.12
N HIS A 46 2.67 -5.68 17.30
CA HIS A 46 2.00 -5.96 18.58
C HIS A 46 1.26 -4.74 19.18
N ILE A 47 0.78 -3.83 18.33
CA ILE A 47 0.00 -2.64 18.77
C ILE A 47 -1.47 -3.02 18.98
N ILE A 48 -2.01 -3.93 18.17
CA ILE A 48 -3.39 -4.42 18.27
C ILE A 48 -3.42 -5.95 18.38
N SER A 49 -4.55 -6.50 18.83
CA SER A 49 -4.74 -7.95 19.00
C SER A 49 -4.54 -8.71 17.69
N GLN A 50 -3.94 -9.90 17.76
CA GLN A 50 -3.66 -10.73 16.58
C GLN A 50 -4.92 -11.11 15.79
N GLY A 51 -6.09 -11.17 16.42
CA GLY A 51 -7.37 -11.42 15.75
C GLY A 51 -7.92 -10.21 14.96
N ALA A 52 -7.35 -9.02 15.14
CA ALA A 52 -7.87 -7.78 14.56
C ALA A 52 -7.20 -7.39 13.24
N HIS A 53 -6.58 -8.32 12.52
CA HIS A 53 -5.87 -8.04 11.25
C HIS A 53 -6.79 -7.98 10.02
N LEU A 54 -8.07 -8.33 10.15
CA LEU A 54 -9.00 -8.45 9.02
C LEU A 54 -9.42 -7.09 8.45
N CYS A 55 -9.59 -7.05 7.14
CA CYS A 55 -10.08 -5.90 6.40
C CYS A 55 -11.48 -5.50 6.86
N MET A 56 -11.69 -4.19 7.05
CA MET A 56 -12.98 -3.64 7.44
C MET A 56 -14.11 -3.95 6.44
N ALA A 57 -13.77 -4.22 5.18
CA ALA A 57 -14.73 -4.58 4.14
C ALA A 57 -15.43 -5.93 4.38
N GLY A 58 -14.99 -6.74 5.36
CA GLY A 58 -15.72 -7.95 5.78
C GLY A 58 -15.49 -9.20 4.93
N TYR A 59 -14.61 -9.17 3.94
CA TYR A 59 -14.33 -10.30 3.04
C TYR A 59 -13.37 -11.36 3.60
N GLY A 60 -13.10 -11.35 4.91
CA GLY A 60 -12.21 -12.33 5.56
C GLY A 60 -10.73 -12.25 5.15
N ALA A 61 -10.34 -11.28 4.33
CA ALA A 61 -8.95 -11.05 3.95
C ALA A 61 -8.22 -10.14 4.96
N PRO A 62 -6.92 -10.38 5.23
CA PRO A 62 -6.10 -9.45 6.00
C PRO A 62 -6.04 -8.05 5.38
N GLU A 63 -6.06 -7.02 6.22
CA GLU A 63 -5.91 -5.63 5.80
C GLU A 63 -4.43 -5.30 5.54
N THR A 64 -3.93 -5.81 4.42
CA THR A 64 -2.61 -5.46 3.90
C THR A 64 -2.70 -4.21 3.01
N ALA A 65 -1.57 -3.54 2.81
CA ALA A 65 -1.47 -2.45 1.85
C ALA A 65 -1.86 -2.88 0.42
N GLN A 66 -1.43 -4.05 -0.05
CA GLN A 66 -1.85 -4.54 -1.38
C GLN A 66 -3.35 -4.77 -1.44
N HIS A 67 -3.93 -5.41 -0.42
CA HIS A 67 -5.37 -5.62 -0.37
C HIS A 67 -6.11 -4.27 -0.42
N LEU A 68 -5.77 -3.33 0.46
CA LEU A 68 -6.48 -2.06 0.58
C LEU A 68 -6.42 -1.18 -0.68
N PHE A 69 -5.30 -1.18 -1.40
CA PHE A 69 -5.11 -0.29 -2.55
C PHE A 69 -5.39 -0.94 -3.91
N LEU A 70 -5.24 -2.27 -4.05
CA LEU A 70 -5.26 -2.92 -5.37
C LEU A 70 -6.30 -4.04 -5.50
N LEU A 71 -6.62 -4.75 -4.41
CA LEU A 71 -7.38 -6.01 -4.50
C LEU A 71 -8.70 -6.00 -3.73
N CYS A 72 -8.93 -5.02 -2.85
CA CYS A 72 -10.12 -4.99 -2.03
C CYS A 72 -11.33 -4.65 -2.90
N PRO A 73 -12.37 -5.51 -2.95
CA PRO A 73 -13.56 -5.26 -3.77
C PRO A 73 -14.28 -3.93 -3.45
N VAL A 74 -14.12 -3.42 -2.23
CA VAL A 74 -14.74 -2.18 -1.78
C VAL A 74 -13.86 -0.96 -2.09
N PHE A 75 -12.56 -1.05 -1.79
CA PHE A 75 -11.67 0.11 -1.90
C PHE A 75 -10.98 0.24 -3.26
N ALA A 76 -10.71 -0.86 -3.98
CA ALA A 76 -10.06 -0.82 -5.29
C ALA A 76 -10.85 -0.01 -6.34
N PRO A 77 -12.20 -0.11 -6.43
CA PRO A 77 -12.97 0.72 -7.36
C PRO A 77 -12.86 2.23 -7.08
N LEU A 78 -12.70 2.63 -5.81
CA LEU A 78 -12.56 4.05 -5.44
C LEU A 78 -11.30 4.67 -6.06
N TRP A 79 -10.21 3.91 -6.17
CA TRP A 79 -8.98 4.36 -6.82
C TRP A 79 -9.16 4.57 -8.33
N GLY A 80 -10.09 3.85 -8.96
CA GLY A 80 -10.48 4.07 -10.35
C GLY A 80 -11.11 5.45 -10.56
N LEU A 81 -11.87 5.95 -9.58
CA LEU A 81 -12.52 7.27 -9.64
C LEU A 81 -11.52 8.43 -9.53
N VAL A 82 -10.38 8.22 -8.86
CA VAL A 82 -9.32 9.24 -8.69
C VAL A 82 -8.50 9.44 -9.96
N ARG A 83 -8.56 8.50 -10.92
CA ARG A 83 -7.74 8.50 -12.14
C ARG A 83 -8.32 9.30 -13.31
N ASN A 84 -9.36 10.10 -13.07
CA ASN A 84 -10.03 10.96 -14.06
C ASN A 84 -9.21 12.22 -14.36
#